data_AF-K8E6X1-F1
#
_entry.id   AF-K8E6X1-F1
#
_cell.length_a   1.000
_cell.length_b   1.000
_cell.length_c   1.000
_cell.angle_alpha   90.00
_cell.angle_beta   90.00
_cell.angle_gamma   90.00
#
_symmetry.space_group_name_H-M   'P 1'
#
loop_
_entity.id
_entity.type
_entity.pdbx_description
1 polymer ?
#
loop_
_entity_poly.entity_id
_entity_poly.type
_entity_poly.pdbx_seq_one_letter_code
_entity_poly.pdbx_strand_id
1 'polypeptide(L)' 'MKPISYRYKLKKGCQIEHCCLRCGKIQWNKVAEDTIAEDQFINFIKGMLFN' A
#
# COMPACT_ATOMS: atom_id res chain seq x y z
N MET A 1 -7.55 -0.47 -10.91
CA MET A 1 -7.30 0.78 -10.15
C MET A 1 -5.81 1.04 -10.17
N LYS A 2 -5.35 2.29 -10.14
CA LYS A 2 -3.92 2.64 -10.20
C LYS A 2 -3.43 3.05 -8.81
N PRO A 3 -2.32 2.48 -8.30
CA PRO A 3 -1.70 2.96 -7.07
C PRO A 3 -1.11 4.35 -7.31
N ILE A 4 -1.33 5.27 -6.37
CA ILE A 4 -0.89 6.68 -6.50
C ILE A 4 -0.09 7.17 -5.29
N SER A 5 -0.25 6.54 -4.13
CA SER A 5 0.47 6.90 -2.90
C SER A 5 0.47 5.73 -1.92
N TYR A 6 1.25 5.83 -0.85
CA TYR A 6 1.27 4.87 0.25
C TYR A 6 1.40 5.58 1.60
N ARG A 7 1.02 4.87 2.66
CA ARG A 7 1.24 5.32 4.04
C ARG A 7 1.41 4.15 4.98
N TYR A 8 2.07 4.41 6.11
CA TYR A 8 2.11 3.52 7.24
C TYR A 8 1.29 4.07 8.40
N LYS A 9 0.47 3.23 9.04
CA LYS A 9 -0.27 3.57 10.25
C LYS A 9 -0.08 2.48 11.30
N LEU A 10 0.41 2.83 12.49
CA LEU A 10 0.72 1.88 13.57
C LEU A 10 -0.36 0.81 13.83
N LYS A 11 -1.64 1.20 13.88
CA LYS A 11 -2.75 0.25 14.13
C LYS A 11 -3.27 -0.48 12.89
N LYS A 12 -2.93 -0.02 11.68
CA LYS A 12 -3.54 -0.49 10.42
C LYS A 12 -2.53 -1.06 9.43
N GLY A 13 -1.24 -1.02 9.76
CA GLY A 13 -0.16 -1.47 8.90
C GLY A 13 0.07 -0.56 7.70
N CYS A 14 0.75 -1.12 6.71
CA CYS A 14 0.94 -0.48 5.41
C CYS A 14 -0.37 -0.39 4.62
N GLN A 15 -0.59 0.75 3.98
CA GLN A 15 -1.75 0.97 3.11
C GLN A 15 -1.34 1.64 1.80
N ILE A 16 -1.97 1.24 0.70
CA ILE A 16 -1.80 1.83 -0.63
C ILE A 16 -3.06 2.60 -1.00
N GLU A 17 -2.86 3.83 -1.46
CA GLU A 17 -3.91 4.64 -2.06
C GLU A 17 -4.07 4.29 -3.54
N HIS A 18 -5.29 4.00 -3.94
CA HIS A 18 -5.64 3.67 -5.30
C HIS A 18 -6.65 4.67 -5.86
N CYS A 19 -6.42 5.09 -7.11
CA CYS A 19 -7.39 5.80 -7.91
C CYS A 19 -8.11 4.83 -8.87
N CYS A 20 -9.43 4.86 -8.89
CA CYS A 20 -10.21 4.15 -9.90
C CYS A 20 -10.04 4.84 -11.26
N LEU A 21 -9.45 4.14 -12.23
CA LEU A 21 -9.27 4.68 -13.58
C LEU A 21 -10.59 4.90 -14.33
N ARG A 22 -11.70 4.31 -13.88
CA ARG A 22 -13.03 4.47 -14.49
C ARG A 22 -13.82 5.64 -13.90
N CYS A 23 -13.81 5.82 -12.58
CA CYS A 23 -14.66 6.80 -11.90
C CYS A 23 -13.90 7.84 -11.05
N GLY A 24 -12.57 7.80 -11.02
CA GLY A 24 -11.74 8.74 -10.25
C GLY A 24 -11.76 8.54 -8.73
N LYS A 25 -12.56 7.59 -8.20
CA LYS A 25 -12.67 7.37 -6.75
C LYS A 25 -11.32 6.99 -6.14
N ILE A 26 -10.97 7.67 -5.05
CA ILE A 26 -9.79 7.40 -4.23
C ILE A 26 -10.16 6.46 -3.08
N GLN A 27 -9.34 5.43 -2.86
CA GLN A 27 -9.52 4.53 -1.72
C GLN A 27 -8.20 4.01 -1.16
N TRP A 28 -8.23 3.64 0.12
CA TRP A 28 -7.09 3.07 0.83
C TRP A 28 -7.28 1.58 1.06
N ASN A 29 -6.37 0.77 0.52
CA ASN A 29 -6.35 -0.68 0.74
C ASN A 29 -5.25 -1.01 1.75
N LYS A 30 -5.54 -1.88 2.72
CA LYS A 30 -4.49 -2.46 3.56
C LYS A 30 -3.70 -3.46 2.74
N VAL A 31 -2.37 -3.43 2.89
CA VAL A 31 -1.50 -4.46 2.32
C VAL A 31 -1.49 -5.63 3.31
N ALA A 32 -1.59 -6.86 2.79
CA ALA A 32 -1.52 -8.05 3.64
C ALA A 32 -0.09 -8.23 4.14
N GLU A 33 0.11 -8.18 5.46
CA GLU A 33 1.44 -8.33 6.07
C GLU A 33 1.82 -9.79 6.34
N ASP A 34 0.82 -10.65 6.55
CA ASP A 34 0.98 -12.07 6.88
C ASP A 34 0.89 -13.00 5.66
N THR A 35 0.73 -12.43 4.46
CA THR A 35 0.71 -13.18 3.21
C THR A 35 1.62 -12.46 2.23
N ILE A 36 2.58 -13.20 1.68
CA ILE A 36 3.52 -12.65 0.72
C ILE A 36 2.72 -12.32 -0.56
N ALA A 37 2.49 -11.03 -0.79
CA ALA A 37 2.01 -10.52 -2.06
C ALA A 37 3.14 -10.63 -3.10
N GLU A 38 2.80 -11.02 -4.33
CA GLU A 38 3.78 -11.18 -5.42
C GLU A 38 4.61 -9.92 -5.68
N ASP A 39 4.03 -8.73 -5.43
CA ASP A 39 4.67 -7.43 -5.62
C ASP A 39 5.72 -7.06 -4.55
N GLN A 40 5.82 -7.84 -3.46
CA GLN A 40 6.74 -7.62 -2.34
C GLN A 40 6.71 -6.19 -1.77
N PHE A 41 5.61 -5.45 -1.95
CA PHE A 41 5.56 -4.01 -1.70
C PHE A 41 5.97 -3.61 -0.27
N ILE A 42 5.61 -4.44 0.72
CA ILE A 42 5.96 -4.21 2.13
C ILE A 42 7.48 -4.22 2.34
N ASN A 43 8.21 -5.10 1.66
CA ASN A 43 9.66 -5.21 1.81
C ASN A 43 10.36 -3.96 1.24
N PHE A 44 9.88 -3.45 0.11
CA PHE A 44 10.34 -2.18 -0.45
C PHE A 44 10.15 -1.02 0.54
N ILE A 45 8.96 -0.88 1.13
CA ILE A 45 8.67 0.18 2.11
C ILE A 45 9.53 0.03 3.37
N LYS A 46 9.68 -1.18 3.91
CA LYS A 46 10.54 -1.43 5.07
C LYS A 46 11.99 -1.04 4.78
N GLY A 47 12.52 -1.36 3.59
CA GLY A 47 13.85 -0.94 3.17
C GLY A 47 14.04 0.59 3.06
N MET A 48 12.97 1.34 2.81
CA MET A 48 13.03 2.82 2.77
C MET A 48 12.89 3.48 4.15
N LEU A 49 12.19 2.86 5.11
CA LEU A 49 11.91 3.45 6.42
C LEU A 49 13.01 3.21 7.46
N PHE A 50 13.87 2.21 7.25
CA PHE A 50 14.91 1.79 8.20
C PHE A 50 16.34 1.97 7.66
N ASN A 51 16.52 2.76 6.60
CA ASN A 51 17.81 3.34 6.17
C ASN A 51 17.84 4.82 6.54
#